data_AF-A0A5P9J1K8-F1
#
_entry.id   AF-A0A5P9J1K8-F1
#
_cell.length_a   1.000
_cell.length_b   1.000
_cell.length_c   1.000
_cell.angle_alpha   90.00
_cell.angle_beta   90.00
_cell.angle_gamma   90.00
#
_symmetry.space_group_name_H-M   'P 1'
#
loop_
_entity.id
_entity.type
_entity.pdbx_description
1 polymer ?
#
loop_
_entity_poly.entity_id
_entity_poly.type
_entity_poly.pdbx_seq_one_letter_code
_entity_poly.pdbx_strand_id
1 'polypeptide(L)'
;MRYLLLAIVLMLALPALAVEEKYDFANDDQAQLFSELTKELRCPKCQNQNIADSDAVVAKDLRDKVEELVKEGQNKDQVIDYMIDRYGYFVHYQPPVTPATILLWILPGLIVIAGFAFIVLRQKKAAQKASWSAADEQKLQQLIKQYQRKESA
;
A
#
# COMPACT_ATOMS: atom_id res chain seq x y z
N MET A 1 -44.51 -21.70 -33.50
CA MET A 1 -43.09 -21.39 -33.21
C MET A 1 -42.87 -19.96 -32.70
N ARG A 2 -43.24 -18.90 -33.43
CA ARG A 2 -42.98 -17.50 -33.01
C ARG A 2 -43.61 -17.11 -31.67
N TYR A 3 -44.85 -17.52 -31.42
CA TYR A 3 -45.54 -17.28 -30.15
C TYR A 3 -45.00 -18.11 -28.98
N LEU A 4 -44.47 -19.30 -29.28
CA LEU A 4 -43.85 -20.18 -28.29
C LEU A 4 -42.51 -19.58 -27.80
N LEU A 5 -41.71 -19.06 -28.73
CA LEU A 5 -40.47 -18.33 -28.42
C LEU A 5 -40.74 -17.05 -27.62
N LEU A 6 -41.79 -16.29 -27.98
CA LEU A 6 -42.22 -15.10 -27.22
C LEU A 6 -42.65 -15.43 -25.80
N ALA A 7 -43.41 -16.53 -25.61
CA ALA A 7 -43.83 -16.98 -24.29
C ALA A 7 -42.63 -17.44 -23.43
N ILE A 8 -41.64 -18.11 -24.03
CA ILE A 8 -40.41 -18.54 -23.35
C ILE A 8 -39.56 -17.33 -22.92
N VAL A 9 -39.37 -16.34 -23.81
CA VAL A 9 -38.63 -15.11 -23.48
C VAL A 9 -39.33 -14.32 -22.37
N LEU A 10 -40.67 -14.29 -22.37
CA LEU A 10 -41.44 -13.63 -21.31
C LEU A 10 -41.34 -14.38 -19.97
N MET A 11 -41.27 -15.71 -19.97
CA MET A 11 -41.00 -16.52 -18.77
C MET A 11 -39.56 -16.39 -18.26
N LEU A 12 -38.60 -16.04 -19.11
CA LEU A 12 -37.23 -15.75 -18.67
C LEU A 12 -37.08 -14.35 -18.05
N ALA A 13 -38.08 -13.48 -18.21
CA ALA A 13 -38.09 -12.13 -17.66
C ALA A 13 -38.70 -12.03 -16.25
N LEU A 14 -38.92 -13.16 -15.55
CA LEU A 14 -39.30 -13.11 -14.14
C LEU A 14 -38.20 -12.37 -13.35
N PRO A 15 -38.55 -11.33 -12.57
CA PRO A 15 -37.57 -10.66 -11.71
C PRO A 15 -36.96 -11.66 -10.72
N ALA A 16 -35.63 -11.66 -10.63
CA ALA A 16 -34.94 -12.31 -9.54
C ALA A 16 -35.34 -11.60 -8.24
N LEU A 17 -35.89 -12.35 -7.27
CA LEU A 17 -36.12 -11.83 -5.93
C LEU A 17 -34.74 -11.65 -5.28
N ALA A 18 -34.32 -10.39 -5.10
CA ALA A 18 -33.16 -10.08 -4.28
C ALA A 18 -33.54 -10.34 -2.82
N VAL A 19 -32.88 -11.32 -2.19
CA VAL A 19 -32.97 -11.53 -0.75
C VAL A 19 -32.04 -10.52 -0.11
N GLU A 20 -32.61 -9.44 0.43
CA GLU A 20 -31.87 -8.46 1.20
C GLU A 20 -31.70 -8.98 2.64
N GLU A 21 -30.46 -9.06 3.10
CA GLU A 21 -30.16 -9.43 4.49
C GLU A 21 -30.55 -8.28 5.41
N LYS A 22 -31.60 -8.48 6.20
CA LYS A 22 -32.00 -7.52 7.22
C LYS A 22 -31.29 -7.80 8.53
N TYR A 23 -30.47 -6.85 8.95
CA TYR A 23 -29.85 -6.79 10.27
C TYR A 23 -30.72 -5.91 11.18
N ASP A 24 -30.99 -6.38 12.39
CA ASP A 24 -31.88 -5.70 13.35
C ASP A 24 -31.08 -5.21 14.56
N PHE A 25 -31.13 -3.91 14.84
CA PHE A 25 -30.34 -3.25 15.87
C PHE A 25 -31.24 -2.60 16.92
N ALA A 26 -30.76 -2.52 18.16
CA ALA A 26 -31.55 -1.98 19.27
C ALA A 26 -31.72 -0.46 19.18
N ASN A 27 -30.81 0.23 18.48
CA ASN A 27 -30.82 1.69 18.30
C ASN A 27 -30.14 2.09 16.99
N ASP A 28 -30.37 3.35 16.58
CA ASP A 28 -29.83 3.91 15.34
C ASP A 28 -28.30 4.00 15.36
N ASP A 29 -27.69 4.22 16.53
CA ASP A 29 -26.23 4.32 16.66
C ASP A 29 -25.52 3.00 16.29
N GLN A 30 -26.07 1.86 16.73
CA GLN A 30 -25.59 0.53 16.36
C GLN A 30 -25.74 0.27 14.85
N ALA A 31 -26.89 0.65 14.27
CA ALA A 31 -27.12 0.50 12.84
C ALA A 31 -26.15 1.35 12.00
N GLN A 32 -25.87 2.58 12.44
CA GLN A 32 -24.88 3.46 11.82
C GLN A 32 -23.48 2.88 11.93
N LEU A 33 -23.07 2.44 13.12
CA LEU A 33 -21.76 1.81 13.35
C LEU A 33 -21.57 0.57 12.46
N PHE A 34 -22.58 -0.29 12.36
CA PHE A 34 -22.55 -1.45 11.47
C PHE A 34 -22.39 -1.04 10.00
N SER A 35 -23.15 -0.04 9.53
CA SER A 35 -23.08 0.49 8.16
C SER A 35 -21.69 1.08 7.84
N GLU A 36 -21.08 1.76 8.80
CA GLU A 36 -19.70 2.28 8.66
C GLU A 36 -18.68 1.14 8.58
N LEU A 37 -18.72 0.21 9.54
CA LEU A 37 -17.78 -0.92 9.61
C LEU A 37 -17.85 -1.78 8.35
N THR A 38 -19.03 -2.08 7.83
CA THR A 38 -19.19 -2.93 6.63
C THR A 38 -18.67 -2.27 5.35
N LYS A 39 -18.62 -0.94 5.29
CA LYS A 39 -18.00 -0.19 4.18
C LYS A 39 -16.49 -0.07 4.32
N GLU A 40 -15.98 -0.08 5.55
CA GLU A 40 -14.55 0.05 5.85
C GLU A 40 -13.80 -1.29 5.87
N LEU A 41 -14.52 -2.39 6.09
CA LEU A 41 -13.98 -3.75 6.04
C LEU A 41 -14.08 -4.32 4.62
N ARG A 42 -13.00 -4.95 4.16
CA ARG A 42 -12.84 -5.65 2.89
C ARG A 42 -13.16 -7.12 3.02
N CYS A 43 -13.71 -7.69 1.95
CA CYS A 43 -13.75 -9.14 1.79
C CYS A 43 -12.36 -9.64 1.31
N PRO A 44 -11.61 -10.42 2.12
CA PRO A 44 -10.25 -10.86 1.78
C PRO A 44 -10.18 -11.88 0.64
N LYS A 45 -11.33 -12.41 0.21
CA LYS A 45 -11.44 -13.38 -0.89
C LYS A 45 -12.04 -12.77 -2.16
N CYS A 46 -12.49 -11.53 -2.11
CA CYS A 46 -13.18 -10.85 -3.19
C CYS A 46 -12.24 -9.89 -3.93
N GLN A 47 -12.62 -9.47 -5.14
CA GLN A 47 -11.84 -8.55 -5.96
C GLN A 47 -11.96 -7.10 -5.46
N ASN A 48 -11.21 -6.76 -4.41
CA ASN A 48 -11.13 -5.40 -3.84
C ASN A 48 -12.51 -4.75 -3.55
N GLN A 49 -13.40 -5.52 -2.93
CA GLN A 49 -14.73 -5.09 -2.53
C GLN A 49 -14.85 -5.01 -1.01
N ASN A 50 -15.64 -4.06 -0.52
CA ASN A 50 -16.04 -4.01 0.88
C ASN A 50 -17.00 -5.18 1.19
N ILE A 51 -17.22 -5.45 2.48
CA ILE A 51 -18.17 -6.49 2.89
C ILE A 51 -19.63 -6.02 2.80
N ALA A 52 -19.93 -4.73 2.61
CA ALA A 52 -21.29 -4.26 2.38
C ALA A 52 -21.82 -4.63 0.99
N ASP A 53 -20.98 -4.56 -0.04
CA ASP A 53 -21.34 -4.69 -1.46
C ASP A 53 -21.09 -6.09 -2.03
N SER A 54 -20.40 -6.96 -1.27
CA SER A 54 -20.04 -8.30 -1.73
C SER A 54 -21.06 -9.34 -1.33
N ASP A 55 -21.58 -10.10 -2.31
CA ASP A 55 -22.48 -11.24 -2.09
C ASP A 55 -21.72 -12.55 -1.80
N ALA A 56 -20.41 -12.51 -1.60
CA ALA A 56 -19.64 -13.71 -1.27
C ALA A 56 -20.05 -14.28 0.09
N VAL A 57 -20.06 -15.61 0.22
CA VAL A 57 -20.34 -16.30 1.48
C VAL A 57 -19.41 -15.84 2.62
N VAL A 58 -18.15 -15.54 2.30
CA VAL A 58 -17.19 -14.98 3.27
C VAL A 58 -17.58 -13.56 3.71
N ALA A 59 -18.09 -12.72 2.80
CA ALA A 59 -18.52 -11.37 3.16
C ALA A 59 -19.73 -11.42 4.11
N LYS A 60 -20.65 -12.35 3.87
CA LYS A 60 -21.77 -12.63 4.78
C LYS A 60 -21.28 -13.01 6.18
N ASP A 61 -20.39 -14.00 6.29
CA ASP A 61 -19.83 -14.44 7.58
C ASP A 61 -19.15 -13.29 8.35
N LEU A 62 -18.46 -12.40 7.63
CA LEU A 62 -17.87 -11.20 8.21
C LEU A 62 -18.94 -10.21 8.68
N ARG A 63 -20.01 -9.95 7.91
CA ARG A 63 -21.11 -9.07 8.31
C ARG A 63 -21.83 -9.61 9.55
N ASP A 64 -22.15 -10.90 9.56
CA ASP A 64 -22.78 -11.58 10.71
C ASP A 64 -21.92 -11.39 11.97
N LYS A 65 -20.59 -11.49 11.84
CA LYS A 65 -19.67 -11.26 12.96
C LYS A 65 -19.58 -9.79 13.39
N VAL A 66 -19.62 -8.84 12.46
CA VAL A 66 -19.68 -7.40 12.78
C VAL A 66 -20.98 -7.10 13.55
N GLU A 67 -22.10 -7.65 13.12
CA GLU A 67 -23.39 -7.47 13.80
C GLU A 67 -23.32 -7.97 15.25
N GLU A 68 -22.79 -9.17 15.47
CA GLU A 68 -22.62 -9.75 16.80
C GLU A 68 -21.83 -8.81 17.73
N LEU A 69 -20.67 -8.33 17.29
CA LEU A 69 -19.80 -7.48 18.10
C LEU A 69 -20.42 -6.10 18.37
N VAL A 70 -21.14 -5.53 17.40
CA VAL A 70 -21.87 -4.26 17.58
C VAL A 70 -23.00 -4.43 18.58
N LYS A 71 -23.72 -5.56 18.55
CA LYS A 71 -24.76 -5.91 19.52
C LYS A 71 -24.20 -6.14 20.92
N GLU A 72 -22.99 -6.67 21.03
CA GLU A 72 -22.25 -6.77 22.30
C GLU A 72 -21.81 -5.40 22.86
N GLY A 73 -21.99 -4.32 22.10
CA GLY A 73 -21.64 -2.96 22.53
C GLY A 73 -20.18 -2.59 22.31
N GLN A 74 -19.46 -3.32 21.44
CA GLN A 74 -18.11 -2.95 21.05
C GLN A 74 -18.10 -1.68 20.20
N ASN A 75 -17.08 -0.84 20.41
CA ASN A 75 -16.86 0.33 19.57
C ASN A 75 -16.14 -0.02 18.27
N LYS A 76 -16.07 0.95 17.36
CA LYS A 76 -15.47 0.80 16.03
C LYS A 76 -14.07 0.17 16.04
N ASP A 77 -13.15 0.71 16.86
CA ASP A 77 -11.76 0.27 16.90
C ASP A 77 -11.65 -1.16 17.43
N GLN A 78 -12.44 -1.51 18.45
CA GLN A 78 -12.49 -2.87 19.00
C GLN A 78 -12.95 -3.89 17.96
N VAL A 79 -13.98 -3.55 17.16
CA VAL A 79 -14.45 -4.43 16.09
C VAL A 79 -13.37 -4.59 15.01
N ILE A 80 -12.73 -3.50 14.59
CA ILE A 80 -11.64 -3.54 13.60
C ILE A 80 -10.47 -4.38 14.11
N ASP A 81 -10.05 -4.18 15.37
CA ASP A 81 -8.97 -4.93 15.99
C ASP A 81 -9.27 -6.44 16.03
N TYR A 82 -10.50 -6.80 16.41
CA TYR A 82 -10.95 -8.20 16.35
C TYR A 82 -10.87 -8.76 14.93
N MET A 83 -11.36 -8.00 13.95
CA MET A 83 -11.35 -8.43 12.55
C MET A 83 -9.92 -8.60 12.04
N ILE A 84 -8.99 -7.71 12.41
CA ILE A 84 -7.58 -7.81 12.05
C ILE A 84 -6.91 -9.00 12.74
N ASP A 85 -7.17 -9.23 14.03
CA ASP A 85 -6.60 -10.37 14.76
C ASP A 85 -7.03 -11.71 14.13
N ARG A 86 -8.30 -11.80 13.71
CA ARG A 86 -8.87 -13.03 13.16
C ARG A 86 -8.62 -13.23 11.66
N TYR A 87 -8.66 -12.17 10.87
CA TYR A 87 -8.64 -12.21 9.40
C TYR A 87 -7.43 -11.51 8.76
N GLY A 88 -6.59 -10.86 9.56
CA GLY A 88 -5.38 -10.15 9.15
C GLY A 88 -5.63 -8.72 8.64
N TYR A 89 -4.55 -7.95 8.45
CA TYR A 89 -4.61 -6.55 8.03
C TYR A 89 -5.31 -6.29 6.68
N PHE A 90 -5.41 -7.30 5.81
CA PHE A 90 -6.08 -7.18 4.51
C PHE A 90 -7.59 -6.96 4.62
N VAL A 91 -8.19 -7.32 5.76
CA VAL A 91 -9.62 -7.13 6.01
C VAL A 91 -9.98 -5.66 6.21
N HIS A 92 -9.02 -4.78 6.47
CA HIS A 92 -9.30 -3.37 6.75
C HIS A 92 -8.86 -2.50 5.58
N TYR A 93 -9.70 -1.56 5.12
CA TYR A 93 -9.29 -0.64 4.05
C TYR A 93 -8.12 0.25 4.45
N GLN A 94 -8.03 0.62 5.72
CA GLN A 94 -7.04 1.55 6.25
C GLN A 94 -6.21 0.89 7.35
N PRO A 95 -5.36 -0.10 7.00
CA PRO A 95 -4.58 -0.82 8.01
C PRO A 95 -3.77 0.15 8.87
N PRO A 96 -3.63 -0.11 10.18
CA PRO A 96 -3.02 0.81 11.11
C PRO A 96 -1.54 1.05 10.79
N VAL A 97 -1.05 2.24 11.15
CA VAL A 97 0.36 2.60 11.01
C VAL A 97 1.17 1.85 12.07
N THR A 98 1.98 0.91 11.62
CA THR A 98 2.90 0.13 12.47
C THR A 98 4.34 0.67 12.38
N PRO A 99 5.22 0.36 13.34
CA PRO A 99 6.64 0.70 13.24
C PRO A 99 7.30 0.17 11.95
N ALA A 100 6.87 -1.00 11.48
CA ALA A 100 7.32 -1.58 10.21
C ALA A 100 6.90 -0.73 9.00
N THR A 101 5.64 -0.25 8.97
CA THR A 101 5.21 0.68 7.91
C THR A 101 6.02 1.97 7.92
N ILE A 102 6.26 2.56 9.09
CA ILE A 102 7.05 3.79 9.23
C ILE A 102 8.47 3.58 8.67
N LEU A 103 9.12 2.48 9.07
CA LEU A 103 10.45 2.15 8.58
C LEU A 103 10.46 1.97 7.05
N LEU A 104 9.46 1.28 6.49
CA LEU A 104 9.33 1.07 5.05
C LEU A 104 9.20 2.40 4.28
N TRP A 105 8.55 3.42 4.84
CA TRP A 105 8.40 4.74 4.22
C TRP A 105 9.62 5.65 4.43
N ILE A 106 10.31 5.56 5.58
CA ILE A 106 11.49 6.41 5.88
C ILE A 106 12.76 5.90 5.18
N LEU A 107 12.92 4.58 5.08
CA LEU A 107 14.14 3.94 4.59
C LEU A 107 14.56 4.41 3.17
N PRO A 108 13.65 4.54 2.17
CA PRO A 108 14.01 5.06 0.85
C PRO A 108 14.62 6.47 0.92
N GLY A 109 14.05 7.35 1.74
CA GLY A 109 14.57 8.72 1.93
C GLY A 109 15.97 8.73 2.55
N LEU A 110 16.19 7.89 3.57
CA LEU A 110 17.50 7.73 4.19
C LEU A 110 18.56 7.23 3.21
N ILE A 111 18.22 6.24 2.36
CA ILE A 111 19.13 5.70 1.34
C ILE A 111 19.53 6.79 0.34
N VAL A 112 18.57 7.59 -0.15
CA VAL A 112 18.84 8.69 -1.09
C VAL A 112 19.76 9.74 -0.45
N ILE A 113 19.46 10.16 0.78
CA ILE A 113 20.26 11.15 1.50
C ILE A 113 21.68 10.62 1.74
N ALA A 114 21.81 9.37 2.20
CA ALA A 114 23.10 8.74 2.45
C ALA A 114 23.92 8.59 1.15
N GLY A 115 23.30 8.14 0.06
CA GLY A 115 23.94 8.00 -1.25
C GLY A 115 24.40 9.36 -1.81
N PHE A 116 23.56 10.39 -1.72
CA PHE A 116 23.92 11.74 -2.14
C PHE A 116 25.08 12.29 -1.31
N ALA A 117 25.01 12.19 0.02
CA ALA A 117 26.09 12.60 0.91
C ALA A 117 27.40 11.88 0.58
N PHE A 118 27.35 10.57 0.34
CA PHE A 118 28.52 9.77 -0.05
C PHE A 118 29.16 10.28 -1.35
N ILE A 119 28.36 10.58 -2.38
CA ILE A 119 28.84 11.14 -3.65
C ILE A 119 29.54 12.49 -3.43
N VAL A 120 28.89 13.41 -2.71
CA VAL A 120 29.47 14.75 -2.43
C VAL A 120 30.79 14.64 -1.67
N LEU A 121 30.84 13.79 -0.64
CA LEU A 121 32.07 13.57 0.13
C LEU A 121 33.19 12.97 -0.71
N ARG A 122 32.89 12.05 -1.65
CA ARG A 122 33.89 11.52 -2.58
C ARG A 122 34.38 12.57 -3.56
N GLN A 123 33.50 13.40 -4.12
CA GLN A 123 33.89 14.46 -5.04
C GLN A 123 34.79 15.49 -4.37
N LYS A 124 34.48 15.92 -3.14
CA LYS A 124 35.34 16.83 -2.37
C LYS A 124 36.74 16.26 -2.15
N LYS A 125 36.84 14.97 -1.79
CA LYS A 125 38.14 14.30 -1.62
C LYS A 125 38.91 14.17 -2.94
N ALA A 126 38.24 13.86 -4.05
CA ALA A 126 38.87 13.79 -5.36
C ALA A 126 39.39 15.15 -5.84
N ALA A 127 38.60 16.22 -5.65
CA ALA A 127 38.99 17.59 -5.96
C ALA A 127 40.21 18.05 -5.15
N GLN A 128 40.28 17.72 -3.84
CA GLN A 128 41.48 18.00 -3.04
C GLN A 128 42.72 17.26 -3.54
N LYS A 129 42.58 16.01 -4.02
CA LYS A 129 43.72 15.24 -4.55
C LYS A 129 44.19 15.73 -5.92
N ALA A 130 43.31 16.39 -6.67
CA ALA A 130 43.60 16.94 -8.00
C ALA A 130 44.22 18.36 -7.96
N SER A 131 44.49 18.93 -6.78
CA SER A 131 45.12 20.25 -6.71
C SER A 131 46.58 20.17 -7.16
N TRP A 132 46.89 20.86 -8.27
CA TRP A 132 48.26 21.05 -8.77
C TRP A 132 49.16 21.64 -7.69
N SER A 133 50.21 20.92 -7.32
CA SER A 133 51.17 21.37 -6.31
C SER A 133 52.45 21.91 -6.95
N ALA A 134 53.23 22.69 -6.21
CA ALA A 134 54.54 23.15 -6.66
C ALA A 134 55.49 21.98 -6.98
N ALA A 135 55.30 20.82 -6.36
CA ALA A 135 56.05 19.60 -6.65
C ALA A 135 55.66 18.99 -8.02
N ASP A 136 54.39 19.10 -8.41
CA ASP A 136 53.91 18.65 -9.73
C ASP A 136 54.49 19.53 -10.84
N GLU A 137 54.58 20.84 -10.61
CA GLU A 137 55.23 21.80 -11.53
C GLU A 137 56.71 21.45 -11.75
N GLN A 138 57.45 21.20 -10.67
CA GLN A 138 58.87 20.81 -10.78
C GLN A 138 59.06 19.52 -11.58
N LYS A 139 58.20 18.52 -11.33
CA LYS A 139 58.24 17.24 -12.05
C LYS A 139 57.89 17.41 -13.53
N LEU A 140 56.92 18.26 -13.87
CA LEU A 140 56.56 18.57 -15.25
C LEU A 140 57.75 19.22 -15.99
N GLN A 141 58.37 20.23 -15.38
CA GLN A 141 59.54 20.91 -15.96
C GLN A 141 60.72 19.95 -16.17
N GLN A 142 60.94 19.02 -15.24
CA GLN A 142 61.96 17.99 -15.38
C GLN A 142 61.68 17.05 -16.57
N LEU A 143 60.43 16.61 -16.73
CA LEU A 143 60.02 15.77 -17.86
C LEU A 143 60.18 16.51 -19.19
N ILE A 144 59.75 17.77 -19.29
CA ILE A 144 59.92 18.59 -20.50
C ILE A 144 61.39 18.66 -20.91
N LYS A 145 62.29 18.98 -19.96
CA LYS A 145 63.74 19.01 -20.22
C LYS A 145 64.30 17.67 -20.68
N GLN A 146 63.81 16.57 -20.10
CA GLN A 146 64.22 15.22 -20.48
C GLN A 146 63.82 14.87 -21.93
N TYR A 147 62.59 15.20 -22.33
CA TYR A 147 62.11 14.96 -23.70
C TYR A 147 62.84 15.83 -24.73
N GLN A 148 63.04 17.12 -24.43
CA GLN A 148 63.81 18.02 -25.31
C GLN A 148 65.25 17.54 -25.53
N ARG A 149 65.89 17.00 -24.48
CA ARG A 149 67.22 16.40 -24.58
C ARG A 149 67.24 15.15 -25.46
N LYS A 150 66.19 14.33 -25.40
CA LYS A 150 66.08 13.10 -26.20
C LYS A 150 65.83 13.39 -27.68
N GLU A 151 65.17 14.50 -28.01
CA GLU A 151 64.89 14.91 -29.39
C GLU A 151 66.09 15.61 -30.05
N SER A 152 66.99 16.18 -29.24
CA SER A 152 68.21 16.85 -29.70
C SER A 152 69.45 15.96 -29.77
N ALA A 153 69.31 14.67 -29.43
CA ALA A 153 70.35 13.64 -29.47
C ALA A 153 70.03 12.60 -30.56
#